data_AF-A0A6B2SJF4-F1
#
_entry.id   AF-A0A6B2SJF4-F1
#
_cell.length_a   1.000
_cell.length_b   1.000
_cell.length_c   1.000
_cell.angle_alpha   90.00
_cell.angle_beta   90.00
_cell.angle_gamma   90.00
#
_symmetry.space_group_name_H-M   'P 1'
#
loop_
_entity.id
_entity.type
_entity.pdbx_description
1 polymer ?
#
loop_
_entity_poly.entity_id
_entity_poly.type
_entity_poly.pdbx_seq_one_letter_code
_entity_poly.pdbx_strand_id
1 'polypeptide(L)'
;SRAAGSTSSVPAQRRADAGVPSSGELLALVRDRTVLALGGRGRVRDPDLARACESAVRLALSYVVAPAGNDDDPAELVRGAIGRWVAAK
;
A
#
# COMPACT_ATOMS: atom_id res chain seq x y z
N SER A 1 18.42 19.04 2.65
CA SER A 1 16.99 19.44 2.54
C SER A 1 16.20 18.71 3.62
N ARG A 2 15.65 19.41 4.62
CA ARG A 2 14.86 18.79 5.70
C ARG A 2 13.46 18.48 5.16
N ALA A 3 13.02 17.23 5.27
CA ALA A 3 11.63 16.86 5.05
C ALA A 3 10.75 17.59 6.08
N ALA A 4 9.78 18.38 5.61
CA ALA A 4 8.74 18.93 6.46
C ALA A 4 7.95 17.75 7.04
N GLY A 5 8.14 17.48 8.34
CA GLY A 5 7.37 16.48 9.05
C GLY A 5 5.90 16.86 9.00
N SER A 6 5.04 15.97 8.49
CA SER A 6 3.59 16.15 8.54
C SER A 6 3.17 16.30 10.01
N THR A 7 2.84 17.52 10.43
CA THR A 7 2.29 17.77 11.77
C THR A 7 0.81 17.38 11.77
N SER A 8 0.51 16.19 12.27
CA SER A 8 -0.87 15.78 12.55
C SER A 8 -1.47 16.71 13.60
N SER A 9 -2.67 17.25 13.34
CA SER A 9 -3.43 18.07 14.31
C SER A 9 -3.94 17.25 15.50
N VAL A 10 -3.80 15.92 15.46
CA VAL A 10 -4.27 15.03 16.52
C VAL A 10 -3.17 14.84 17.58
N PRO A 11 -3.46 15.07 18.88
CA PRO A 11 -2.53 14.83 19.97
C PRO A 11 -1.93 13.41 19.93
N ALA A 12 -0.65 13.29 20.27
CA ALA A 12 0.07 12.00 20.19
C ALA A 12 -0.57 10.91 21.05
N GLN A 13 -1.07 11.28 22.23
CA GLN A 13 -1.78 10.37 23.13
C GLN A 13 -3.09 9.86 22.51
N ARG A 14 -3.90 10.76 21.95
CA ARG A 14 -5.14 10.39 21.25
C ARG A 14 -4.91 9.47 20.03
N ARG A 15 -3.73 9.55 19.40
CA ARG A 15 -3.31 8.61 18.35
C ARG A 15 -2.91 7.26 18.91
N ALA A 16 -2.25 7.22 20.06
CA ALA A 16 -1.90 5.97 20.75
C ALA A 16 -3.15 5.25 21.28
N ASP A 17 -4.15 6.02 21.76
CA ASP A 17 -5.41 5.50 22.30
C ASP A 17 -6.37 4.95 21.22
N ALA A 18 -6.10 5.19 19.93
CA ALA A 18 -6.93 4.72 18.83
C ALA A 18 -6.87 3.18 18.63
N GLY A 19 -5.96 2.49 19.32
CA GLY A 19 -5.71 1.07 19.13
C GLY A 19 -4.94 0.77 17.84
N VAL A 20 -4.38 -0.43 17.75
CA VAL A 20 -3.73 -0.90 16.52
C VAL A 20 -4.83 -1.27 15.52
N PRO A 21 -4.77 -0.81 14.26
CA PRO A 21 -5.75 -1.21 13.26
C PRO A 21 -5.77 -2.72 13.10
N SER A 22 -6.97 -3.29 12.90
CA SER A 22 -7.11 -4.66 12.43
C SER A 22 -6.39 -4.82 11.08
N SER A 23 -6.04 -6.07 10.73
CA SER A 23 -5.36 -6.36 9.46
C SER A 23 -6.12 -5.83 8.24
N GLY A 24 -7.45 -5.87 8.26
CA GLY A 24 -8.29 -5.35 7.18
C GLY A 24 -8.24 -3.82 7.07
N GLU A 25 -8.24 -3.12 8.22
CA GLU A 25 -8.15 -1.66 8.27
C GLU A 25 -6.78 -1.16 7.80
N LEU A 26 -5.70 -1.85 8.19
CA LEU A 26 -4.36 -1.53 7.71
C LEU A 26 -4.27 -1.64 6.17
N LEU A 27 -4.82 -2.71 5.59
CA LEU A 27 -4.85 -2.91 4.14
C LEU A 27 -5.64 -1.80 3.44
N ALA A 28 -6.78 -1.38 3.99
CA ALA A 28 -7.58 -0.29 3.44
C ALA A 28 -6.82 1.04 3.45
N LEU A 29 -6.13 1.37 4.56
CA LEU A 29 -5.32 2.58 4.68
C LEU A 29 -4.17 2.61 3.67
N VAL A 30 -3.46 1.49 3.51
CA VAL A 30 -2.36 1.38 2.54
C VAL A 30 -2.89 1.54 1.12
N ARG A 31 -3.98 0.82 0.76
CA ARG A 31 -4.63 0.91 -0.55
C ARG A 31 -5.05 2.33 -0.89
N ASP A 32 -5.72 3.01 0.04
CA ASP A 32 -6.22 4.36 -0.21
C ASP A 32 -5.04 5.33 -0.43
N ARG A 33 -3.94 5.14 0.29
CA ARG A 33 -2.72 5.93 0.10
C ARG A 33 -2.00 5.61 -1.22
N THR A 34 -1.91 4.35 -1.65
CA THR A 34 -1.32 3.98 -2.95
C THR A 34 -2.17 4.46 -4.11
N VAL A 35 -3.50 4.36 -4.03
CA VAL A 35 -4.40 4.91 -5.05
C VAL A 35 -4.22 6.43 -5.16
N LEU A 36 -4.11 7.15 -4.05
CA LEU A 36 -3.82 8.58 -4.08
C LEU A 36 -2.45 8.91 -4.69
N ALA A 37 -1.42 8.10 -4.38
CA ALA A 37 -0.08 8.31 -4.91
C ALA A 37 0.01 8.02 -6.42
N LEU A 38 -0.69 6.99 -6.90
CA LEU A 38 -0.63 6.52 -8.29
C LEU A 38 -1.65 7.20 -9.21
N GLY A 39 -2.84 7.49 -8.68
CA GLY A 39 -3.93 8.12 -9.44
C GLY A 39 -3.59 9.54 -9.89
N GLY A 40 -2.71 10.25 -9.19
CA GLY A 40 -2.40 11.65 -9.46
C GLY A 40 -3.55 12.58 -9.05
N ARG A 41 -3.23 13.85 -8.73
CA ARG A 41 -4.25 14.82 -8.30
C ARG A 41 -5.20 15.13 -9.47
N GLY A 42 -6.50 14.89 -9.28
CA GLY A 42 -7.55 15.27 -10.23
C GLY A 42 -7.99 14.20 -11.23
N ARG A 43 -7.48 12.96 -11.16
CA ARG A 43 -8.00 11.86 -11.97
C ARG A 43 -9.24 11.23 -11.32
N VAL A 44 -10.20 10.83 -12.15
CA VAL A 44 -11.38 10.06 -11.72
C VAL A 44 -10.90 8.77 -11.06
N ARG A 45 -11.55 8.39 -9.95
CA ARG A 45 -11.18 7.21 -9.17
C ARG A 45 -11.35 5.95 -10.03
N ASP A 46 -10.25 5.35 -10.44
CA ASP A 46 -10.24 4.09 -11.19
C ASP A 46 -10.42 2.91 -10.21
N PRO A 47 -11.56 2.18 -10.24
CA PRO A 47 -11.79 1.04 -9.35
C PRO A 47 -10.81 -0.12 -9.63
N ASP A 48 -10.30 -0.26 -10.85
CA ASP A 48 -9.33 -1.30 -11.19
C ASP A 48 -7.97 -1.03 -10.53
N LEU A 49 -7.58 0.25 -10.47
CA LEU A 49 -6.36 0.67 -9.78
C LEU A 49 -6.44 0.36 -8.29
N ALA A 50 -7.59 0.57 -7.66
CA ALA A 50 -7.79 0.22 -6.25
C ALA A 50 -7.67 -1.29 -6.01
N ARG A 51 -8.25 -2.10 -6.90
CA ARG A 51 -8.18 -3.56 -6.83
C ARG A 51 -6.77 -4.10 -7.10
N ALA A 52 -6.03 -3.47 -8.03
CA ALA A 52 -4.64 -3.79 -8.31
C ALA A 52 -3.73 -3.46 -7.12
N CYS A 53 -3.89 -2.27 -6.51
CA CYS A 53 -3.15 -1.88 -5.31
C CYS A 53 -3.41 -2.85 -4.15
N GLU A 54 -4.67 -3.20 -3.90
CA GLU A 54 -5.04 -4.13 -2.85
C GLU A 54 -4.41 -5.52 -3.05
N SER A 55 -4.39 -6.02 -4.29
CA SER A 55 -3.73 -7.28 -4.65
C SER A 55 -2.22 -7.24 -4.44
N ALA A 56 -1.56 -6.16 -4.87
CA ALA A 56 -0.12 -5.98 -4.71
C ALA A 56 0.29 -5.94 -3.23
N VAL A 57 -0.48 -5.26 -2.38
CA VAL A 57 -0.23 -5.21 -0.93
C VAL A 57 -0.40 -6.59 -0.29
N ARG A 58 -1.46 -7.33 -0.63
CA ARG A 58 -1.65 -8.70 -0.11
C ARG A 58 -0.53 -9.65 -0.54
N LEU A 59 -0.06 -9.55 -1.78
CA LEU A 59 1.05 -10.35 -2.28
C LEU A 59 2.36 -10.05 -1.55
N ALA A 60 2.70 -8.77 -1.39
CA ALA A 60 3.88 -8.35 -0.65
C ALA A 60 3.83 -8.84 0.81
N LEU A 61 2.68 -8.68 1.48
CA LEU A 61 2.50 -9.14 2.86
C LEU A 61 2.62 -10.66 2.98
N SER A 62 2.10 -11.41 2.00
CA SER A 62 2.25 -12.86 1.93
C SER A 62 3.72 -13.27 1.88
N TYR A 63 4.56 -12.56 1.10
CA TYR A 63 6.00 -12.83 1.04
C TYR A 63 6.72 -12.52 2.35
N VAL A 64 6.27 -11.50 3.09
CA VAL A 64 6.84 -11.17 4.41
C VAL A 64 6.45 -12.19 5.47
N VAL A 65 5.20 -12.66 5.47
CA VAL A 65 4.64 -13.55 6.50
C VAL A 65 4.95 -15.01 6.23
N ALA A 66 4.96 -15.42 4.97
CA ALA A 66 5.28 -16.76 4.51
C ALA A 66 6.42 -16.68 3.49
N PRO A 67 7.64 -16.35 3.93
CA PRO A 67 8.80 -16.33 3.05
C PRO A 67 8.96 -17.74 2.48
N ALA A 68 8.76 -17.86 1.17
CA ALA A 68 9.03 -19.09 0.47
C ALA A 68 10.55 -19.33 0.56
N GLY A 69 10.97 -20.56 0.86
CA GLY A 69 12.37 -20.90 1.14
C GLY A 69 13.33 -20.80 -0.04
N ASN A 70 12.95 -20.07 -1.09
CA ASN A 70 13.68 -19.77 -2.30
C ASN A 70 14.21 -18.33 -2.25
N ASP A 71 15.42 -18.12 -2.78
CA ASP A 71 16.16 -16.84 -2.82
C ASP A 71 15.49 -15.72 -3.66
N ASP A 72 14.21 -15.85 -4.03
CA ASP A 72 13.53 -14.89 -4.89
C ASP A 72 13.26 -13.58 -4.14
N ASP A 73 13.71 -12.45 -4.70
CA ASP A 73 13.49 -11.12 -4.14
C ASP A 73 12.00 -10.74 -4.24
N PRO A 74 11.28 -10.58 -3.11
CA PRO A 74 9.87 -10.20 -3.11
C PRO A 74 9.61 -8.85 -3.80
N ALA A 75 10.59 -7.94 -3.85
CA ALA A 75 10.45 -6.67 -4.54
C ALA A 75 10.36 -6.85 -6.07
N GLU A 76 11.11 -7.78 -6.65
CA GLU A 76 11.07 -8.10 -8.07
C GLU A 76 9.73 -8.73 -8.47
N LEU A 77 9.18 -9.60 -7.63
CA LEU A 77 7.88 -10.22 -7.87
C LEU A 77 6.73 -9.22 -7.83
N VAL A 78 6.74 -8.30 -6.86
CA VAL A 78 5.77 -7.21 -6.78
C VAL A 78 5.87 -6.31 -8.00
N ARG A 79 7.10 -5.93 -8.42
CA ARG A 79 7.31 -5.09 -9.60
C ARG A 79 6.85 -5.79 -10.88
N GLY A 80 7.10 -7.09 -11.02
CA GLY A 80 6.64 -7.90 -12.15
C GLY A 80 5.11 -8.00 -12.22
N ALA A 81 4.44 -8.15 -11.07
CA ALA A 81 2.98 -8.16 -11.02
C ALA A 81 2.37 -6.82 -11.45
N ILE A 82 2.96 -5.70 -11.00
CA ILE A 82 2.55 -4.35 -11.40
C ILE A 82 2.80 -4.14 -12.90
N GLY A 83 3.97 -4.53 -13.42
CA GLY A 83 4.31 -4.39 -14.84
C GLY A 83 3.38 -5.16 -15.77
N ARG A 84 3.03 -6.40 -15.41
CA ARG A 84 2.04 -7.20 -16.17
C ARG A 84 0.66 -6.56 -16.20
N TRP A 85 0.23 -5.94 -15.09
CA TRP A 85 -1.05 -5.24 -15.04
C TRP A 85 -1.05 -3.99 -15.93
N VAL A 86 0.03 -3.20 -15.90
CA VAL A 86 0.17 -2.01 -16.78
C VAL A 86 0.17 -2.40 -18.25
N ALA A 87 0.81 -3.51 -18.62
CA ALA A 87 0.86 -4.00 -20.00
C ALA A 87 -0.46 -4.64 -20.47
N ALA A 88 -1.33 -5.04 -19.55
CA ALA A 88 -2.64 -5.62 -19.85
C ALA A 88 -3.77 -4.58 -19.96
N LYS A 89 -3.44 -3.29 -19.83
CA LYS A 89 -4.36 -2.16 -19.91
C LYS A 89 -4.00 -1.27 -21.09
#